data_AF-A0A2G1WI77-F1
#
_entry.id   AF-A0A2G1WI77-F1
#
_cell.length_a   1.000
_cell.length_b   1.000
_cell.length_c   1.000
_cell.angle_alpha   90.00
_cell.angle_beta   90.00
_cell.angle_gamma   90.00
#
_symmetry.space_group_name_H-M   'P 1'
#
loop_
_entity.id
_entity.type
_entity.pdbx_description
1 polymer ?
#
loop_
_entity_poly.entity_id
_entity_poly.type
_entity_poly.pdbx_seq_one_letter_code
_entity_poly.pdbx_strand_id
1 'polypeptide(L)'
;MEQFPEALDGIPDAVVIVDDDGVVRAGNKQVEAVLGYTPSEVEGTNFETLVYDPDGGEAGEELHRYVVDPQPRSMAASLDLHAQRADGSEVPVTLSLGPFDHDGETFLVATIVDVREERAQQAELHRRTRTLEALHEATQDLLKTTDREFAAEAAVEYVEDVLGHPLAAIWLYDESHERLDPIVWTDVADEIVGNHPTFGPDSSSISWGVFTSGEPAYVTDTHEDSDRHNPDSPIRSELILPLGRYGLINIGSTEPDAFDESDLAVARLWAATVTMVFVRIERERQLRVREQEVARERDRLEEFASLVSHDLRSPLNVATGNLDMVREQLSDEHEELAEIDAVARSLERMEALVEDMLTLARQGAAIDETEPVSLAELAGECWESVDTAAAEIVVADDLRFQADRSRLRQAVENLFANAVTHAGDSVRVEVGTLPDGDGFYVEDDGPGIPADRRDEMFDAGVSTDPEGTGFGLKIVAEVADAHGWTLELADAADGGARFEFRGVEPVDDD
;
A
#
# COMPACT_ATOMS: atom_id res chain seq x y z
N MET A 1 -74.19 14.58 5.35
CA MET A 1 -73.61 13.71 4.30
C MET A 1 -73.21 14.54 3.06
N GLU A 2 -72.68 15.76 3.23
CA GLU A 2 -72.28 16.63 2.10
C GLU A 2 -71.14 17.60 2.47
N GLN A 3 -70.29 17.28 3.46
CA GLN A 3 -69.43 18.30 4.10
C GLN A 3 -67.96 17.93 4.41
N PHE A 4 -67.45 16.79 3.92
CA PHE A 4 -66.01 16.53 3.89
C PHE A 4 -65.57 16.43 2.42
N PRO A 5 -64.80 17.40 1.90
CA PRO A 5 -64.77 17.75 0.47
C PRO A 5 -64.07 16.71 -0.43
N GLU A 6 -64.34 16.80 -1.74
CA GLU A 6 -63.53 16.22 -2.85
C GLU A 6 -62.02 16.51 -2.71
N ALA A 7 -61.63 17.46 -1.86
CA ALA A 7 -60.24 17.78 -1.57
C ALA A 7 -59.46 16.62 -0.92
N LEU A 8 -60.12 15.72 -0.18
CA LEU A 8 -59.46 14.54 0.40
C LEU A 8 -59.05 13.51 -0.68
N ASP A 9 -59.77 13.47 -1.80
CA ASP A 9 -59.45 12.56 -2.93
C ASP A 9 -58.24 13.01 -3.75
N GLY A 10 -57.75 14.23 -3.52
CA GLY A 10 -56.50 14.74 -4.07
C GLY A 10 -55.24 14.33 -3.28
N ILE A 11 -55.41 13.79 -2.07
CA ILE A 11 -54.31 13.30 -1.23
C ILE A 11 -53.90 11.90 -1.71
N PRO A 12 -52.59 11.64 -1.87
CA PRO A 12 -52.09 10.34 -2.36
C PRO A 12 -52.27 9.21 -1.34
N ASP A 13 -52.26 9.54 -0.04
CA ASP A 13 -52.36 8.58 1.05
C ASP A 13 -53.82 8.30 1.46
N ALA A 14 -54.05 7.18 2.15
CA ALA A 14 -55.35 6.85 2.71
C ALA A 14 -55.66 7.80 3.88
N VAL A 15 -56.79 8.49 3.81
CA VAL A 15 -57.21 9.45 4.84
C VAL A 15 -58.61 9.12 5.32
N VAL A 16 -58.79 9.08 6.64
CA VAL A 16 -60.09 8.98 7.30
C VAL A 16 -60.31 10.10 8.30
N ILE A 17 -61.56 10.52 8.46
CA ILE A 17 -61.98 11.49 9.49
C ILE A 17 -62.72 10.72 10.57
N VAL A 18 -62.29 10.90 11.81
CA VAL A 18 -62.83 10.23 13.00
C VAL A 18 -63.43 11.28 13.92
N ASP A 19 -64.58 11.01 14.53
CA ASP A 19 -65.18 11.89 15.54
C ASP A 19 -64.65 11.60 16.96
N ASP A 20 -65.20 12.30 17.95
CA ASP A 20 -64.85 12.18 19.38
C ASP A 20 -65.29 10.85 20.02
N ASP A 21 -66.20 10.11 19.38
CA ASP A 21 -66.60 8.75 19.77
C ASP A 21 -65.70 7.65 19.14
N GLY A 22 -64.70 8.03 18.35
CA GLY A 22 -63.80 7.09 17.66
C GLY A 22 -64.43 6.40 16.44
N VAL A 23 -65.50 6.99 15.88
CA VAL A 23 -66.22 6.48 14.71
C VAL A 23 -65.78 7.20 13.46
N VAL A 24 -65.51 6.44 12.39
CA VAL A 24 -65.13 7.02 11.10
C VAL A 24 -66.33 7.69 10.45
N ARG A 25 -66.20 8.99 10.13
CA ARG A 25 -67.23 9.82 9.49
C ARG A 25 -67.02 10.01 7.99
N ALA A 26 -65.79 9.87 7.51
CA ALA A 26 -65.48 9.93 6.09
C ALA A 26 -64.15 9.25 5.79
N GLY A 27 -63.97 8.79 4.56
CA GLY A 27 -62.70 8.31 4.03
C GLY A 27 -62.52 8.75 2.57
N ASN A 28 -61.28 8.92 2.12
CA ASN A 28 -61.01 9.18 0.70
C ASN A 28 -60.95 7.86 -0.10
N LYS A 29 -60.92 7.96 -1.43
CA LYS A 29 -60.79 6.79 -2.31
C LYS A 29 -59.55 5.91 -2.05
N GLN A 30 -58.48 6.47 -1.47
CA GLN A 30 -57.23 5.74 -1.22
C GLN A 30 -57.34 4.75 -0.06
N VAL A 31 -58.37 4.89 0.79
CA VAL A 31 -58.70 3.91 1.84
C VAL A 31 -58.94 2.52 1.25
N GLU A 32 -59.53 2.42 0.06
CA GLU A 32 -59.74 1.13 -0.61
C GLU A 32 -58.41 0.46 -0.99
N ALA A 33 -57.40 1.24 -1.39
CA ALA A 33 -56.09 0.71 -1.75
C ALA A 33 -55.32 0.14 -0.55
N VAL A 34 -55.46 0.75 0.64
CA VAL A 34 -54.73 0.35 1.85
C VAL A 34 -55.51 -0.66 2.69
N LEU A 35 -56.80 -0.41 2.94
CA LEU A 35 -57.64 -1.23 3.82
C LEU A 35 -58.56 -2.20 3.06
N GLY A 36 -58.76 -2.04 1.75
CA GLY A 36 -59.65 -2.91 0.97
C GLY A 36 -61.15 -2.66 1.20
N TYR A 37 -61.51 -1.64 1.97
CA TYR A 37 -62.90 -1.19 2.16
C TYR A 37 -63.17 0.03 1.29
N THR A 38 -64.35 0.10 0.67
CA THR A 38 -64.80 1.33 0.01
C THR A 38 -65.03 2.43 1.05
N PRO A 39 -64.94 3.73 0.68
CA PRO A 39 -65.19 4.83 1.61
C PRO A 39 -66.52 4.73 2.37
N SER A 40 -67.57 4.22 1.71
CA SER A 40 -68.89 4.00 2.30
C SER A 40 -68.97 2.82 3.26
N GLU A 41 -68.08 1.83 3.12
CA GLU A 41 -68.01 0.67 4.04
C GLU A 41 -67.24 0.99 5.31
N VAL A 42 -66.27 1.90 5.22
CA VAL A 42 -65.51 2.38 6.38
C VAL A 42 -66.32 3.37 7.23
N GLU A 43 -67.21 4.16 6.61
CA GLU A 43 -68.06 5.09 7.34
C GLU A 43 -68.96 4.37 8.38
N GLY A 44 -68.95 4.85 9.62
CA GLY A 44 -69.69 4.28 10.75
C GLY A 44 -68.97 3.13 11.48
N THR A 45 -67.79 2.70 11.02
CA THR A 45 -66.97 1.73 11.72
C THR A 45 -66.14 2.37 12.83
N ASN A 46 -65.75 1.59 13.84
CA ASN A 46 -64.86 2.04 14.89
C ASN A 46 -63.42 2.05 14.38
N PHE A 47 -62.74 3.18 14.54
CA PHE A 47 -61.40 3.39 13.99
C PHE A 47 -60.34 2.44 14.57
N GLU A 48 -60.41 2.11 15.85
CA GLU A 48 -59.48 1.18 16.52
C GLU A 48 -59.68 -0.28 16.07
N THR A 49 -60.78 -0.60 15.38
CA THR A 49 -60.94 -1.92 14.73
C THR A 49 -60.19 -1.98 13.39
N LEU A 50 -59.94 -0.83 12.76
CA LEU A 50 -59.26 -0.76 11.47
C LEU A 50 -57.75 -0.63 11.62
N VAL A 51 -57.28 0.08 12.64
CA VAL A 51 -55.87 0.29 12.93
C VAL A 51 -55.61 0.06 14.41
N TYR A 52 -54.67 -0.84 14.73
CA TYR A 52 -54.34 -1.22 16.10
C TYR A 52 -52.88 -1.65 16.22
N ASP A 53 -52.41 -1.72 17.45
CA ASP A 53 -51.13 -2.35 17.79
C ASP A 53 -51.37 -3.84 18.10
N PRO A 54 -50.85 -4.79 17.31
CA PRO A 54 -51.09 -6.21 17.54
C PRO A 54 -50.49 -6.71 18.86
N ASP A 55 -49.46 -6.04 19.37
CA ASP A 55 -48.77 -6.41 20.61
C ASP A 55 -49.37 -5.67 21.83
N GLY A 56 -50.32 -4.75 21.62
CA GLY A 56 -50.93 -3.94 22.67
C GLY A 56 -49.91 -3.04 23.38
N GLY A 57 -48.89 -2.58 22.66
CA GLY A 57 -47.80 -1.77 23.17
C GLY A 57 -48.14 -0.28 23.28
N GLU A 58 -47.09 0.51 23.49
CA GLU A 58 -47.16 1.97 23.71
C GLU A 58 -47.88 2.69 22.55
N ALA A 59 -47.70 2.24 21.30
CA ALA A 59 -48.34 2.82 20.13
C ALA A 59 -49.86 2.65 20.14
N GLY A 60 -50.36 1.50 20.60
CA GLY A 60 -51.79 1.26 20.78
C GLY A 60 -52.40 2.09 21.92
N GLU A 61 -51.70 2.21 23.05
CA GLU A 61 -52.13 3.08 24.15
C GLU A 61 -52.15 4.56 23.75
N GLU A 62 -51.18 4.98 22.93
CA GLU A 62 -51.12 6.36 22.42
C GLU A 62 -52.23 6.63 21.41
N LEU A 63 -52.51 5.70 20.49
CA LEU A 63 -53.66 5.76 19.59
C LEU A 63 -54.96 5.94 20.38
N HIS A 64 -55.21 5.10 21.38
CA HIS A 64 -56.43 5.17 22.18
C HIS A 64 -56.58 6.51 22.90
N ARG A 65 -55.47 7.03 23.44
CA ARG A 65 -55.46 8.35 24.09
C ARG A 65 -55.83 9.46 23.12
N TYR A 66 -55.33 9.42 21.88
CA TYR A 66 -55.64 10.44 20.88
C TYR A 66 -57.08 10.38 20.41
N VAL A 67 -57.64 9.18 20.26
CA VAL A 67 -59.06 9.00 19.90
C VAL A 67 -59.97 9.54 21.00
N VAL A 68 -59.64 9.33 22.28
CA VAL A 68 -60.47 9.71 23.43
C VAL A 68 -60.30 11.16 23.90
N ASP A 69 -59.11 11.75 23.77
CA ASP A 69 -58.82 13.14 24.17
C ASP A 69 -57.88 13.86 23.17
N PRO A 70 -58.38 14.30 22.01
CA PRO A 70 -57.58 14.96 20.98
C PRO A 70 -57.11 16.35 21.42
N GLN A 71 -55.80 16.51 21.67
CA GLN A 71 -55.22 17.81 22.08
C GLN A 71 -54.48 18.56 20.95
N PRO A 72 -54.81 19.85 20.67
CA PRO A 72 -54.25 20.61 19.54
C PRO A 72 -52.75 20.94 19.63
N ARG A 73 -52.05 20.62 20.73
CA ARG A 73 -50.62 20.92 20.93
C ARG A 73 -49.71 19.69 20.92
N SER A 74 -50.25 18.48 20.75
CA SER A 74 -49.45 17.27 20.55
C SER A 74 -49.19 17.12 19.05
N MET A 75 -48.13 17.75 18.54
CA MET A 75 -47.79 17.66 17.11
C MET A 75 -47.32 16.25 16.73
N ALA A 76 -47.87 15.73 15.63
CA ALA A 76 -47.25 14.78 14.70
C ALA A 76 -46.51 13.58 15.32
N ALA A 77 -47.17 12.80 16.18
CA ALA A 77 -46.71 11.45 16.46
C ALA A 77 -47.07 10.56 15.26
N SER A 78 -46.04 10.03 14.61
CA SER A 78 -46.18 9.00 13.59
C SER A 78 -46.15 7.66 14.33
N LEU A 79 -47.29 6.97 14.39
CA LEU A 79 -47.44 5.71 15.13
C LEU A 79 -47.25 4.53 14.18
N ASP A 80 -46.38 3.60 14.52
CA ASP A 80 -46.24 2.34 13.78
C ASP A 80 -47.25 1.32 14.31
N LEU A 81 -48.20 0.94 13.47
CA LEU A 81 -49.36 0.11 13.81
C LEU A 81 -49.60 -0.93 12.71
N HIS A 82 -50.64 -1.74 12.89
CA HIS A 82 -51.16 -2.62 11.85
C HIS A 82 -52.57 -2.19 11.47
N ALA A 83 -52.88 -2.29 10.19
CA ALA A 83 -54.23 -2.10 9.69
C ALA A 83 -54.86 -3.43 9.27
N GLN A 84 -56.11 -3.64 9.67
CA GLN A 84 -56.90 -4.80 9.25
C GLN A 84 -57.58 -4.52 7.91
N ARG A 85 -57.27 -5.34 6.91
CA ARG A 85 -57.91 -5.26 5.59
C ARG A 85 -59.26 -5.97 5.59
N ALA A 86 -60.13 -5.64 4.63
CA ALA A 86 -61.45 -6.24 4.45
C ALA A 86 -61.43 -7.77 4.21
N ASP A 87 -60.32 -8.31 3.68
CA ASP A 87 -60.11 -9.74 3.48
C ASP A 87 -59.61 -10.48 4.74
N GLY A 88 -59.41 -9.76 5.84
CA GLY A 88 -58.90 -10.27 7.11
C GLY A 88 -57.38 -10.35 7.21
N SER A 89 -56.63 -9.94 6.16
CA SER A 89 -55.17 -9.80 6.25
C SER A 89 -54.78 -8.53 7.00
N GLU A 90 -53.57 -8.53 7.58
CA GLU A 90 -53.01 -7.39 8.29
C GLU A 90 -51.86 -6.79 7.47
N VAL A 91 -51.74 -5.46 7.49
CA VAL A 91 -50.61 -4.76 6.87
C VAL A 91 -49.98 -3.76 7.84
N PRO A 92 -48.65 -3.68 7.91
CA PRO A 92 -47.99 -2.65 8.71
C PRO A 92 -48.27 -1.28 8.10
N VAL A 93 -48.69 -0.35 8.94
CA VAL A 93 -48.98 1.02 8.55
C VAL A 93 -48.32 2.00 9.51
N THR A 94 -47.99 3.17 8.98
CA THR A 94 -47.64 4.32 9.80
C THR A 94 -48.82 5.29 9.81
N LEU A 95 -49.26 5.67 11.00
CA LEU A 95 -50.44 6.48 11.24
C LEU A 95 -50.04 7.88 11.71
N SER A 96 -50.49 8.90 10.99
CA SER A 96 -50.37 10.30 11.40
C SER A 96 -51.74 10.87 11.77
N LEU A 97 -51.86 11.43 12.97
CA LEU A 97 -53.11 11.98 13.50
C LEU A 97 -53.03 13.51 13.61
N GLY A 98 -54.07 14.21 13.16
CA GLY A 98 -54.19 15.66 13.26
C GLY A 98 -55.60 16.10 13.69
N PRO A 99 -55.78 16.71 14.87
CA PRO A 99 -57.09 17.18 15.31
C PRO A 99 -57.48 18.51 14.62
N PHE A 100 -58.78 18.69 14.39
CA PHE A 100 -59.34 19.95 13.90
C PHE A 100 -60.77 20.16 14.42
N ASP A 101 -61.17 21.42 14.55
CA ASP A 101 -62.53 21.77 14.97
C ASP A 101 -63.39 22.11 13.75
N HIS A 102 -64.62 21.59 13.71
CA HIS A 102 -65.62 21.92 12.71
C HIS A 102 -67.00 22.03 13.38
N ASP A 103 -67.71 23.14 13.14
CA ASP A 103 -69.05 23.41 13.71
C ASP A 103 -69.18 23.25 15.24
N GLY A 104 -68.07 23.39 15.98
CA GLY A 104 -68.02 23.30 17.44
C GLY A 104 -67.76 21.89 17.97
N GLU A 105 -67.53 20.93 17.09
CA GLU A 105 -67.12 19.56 17.39
C GLU A 105 -65.66 19.33 16.95
N THR A 106 -64.94 18.48 17.67
CA THR A 106 -63.54 18.15 17.38
C THR A 106 -63.48 16.84 16.61
N PHE A 107 -62.75 16.83 15.52
CA PHE A 107 -62.52 15.67 14.67
C PHE A 107 -61.01 15.37 14.55
N LEU A 108 -60.69 14.14 14.19
CA LEU A 108 -59.34 13.68 13.88
C LEU A 108 -59.22 13.38 12.39
N VAL A 109 -58.24 13.97 11.72
CA VAL A 109 -57.76 13.46 10.43
C VAL A 109 -56.69 12.42 10.70
N ALA A 110 -56.94 11.19 10.27
CA ALA A 110 -56.01 10.09 10.33
C ALA A 110 -55.49 9.79 8.92
N THR A 111 -54.19 9.95 8.71
CA THR A 111 -53.50 9.54 7.47
C THR A 111 -52.83 8.20 7.71
N ILE A 112 -53.15 7.21 6.89
CA ILE A 112 -52.69 5.83 6.99
C ILE A 112 -51.79 5.56 5.79
N VAL A 113 -50.53 5.22 6.05
CA VAL A 113 -49.54 4.93 5.02
C VAL A 113 -49.15 3.45 5.10
N ASP A 114 -49.34 2.67 4.03
CA ASP A 114 -48.85 1.29 3.93
C ASP A 114 -47.33 1.29 3.77
N VAL A 115 -46.61 0.73 4.74
CA VAL A 115 -45.14 0.74 4.77
C VAL A 115 -44.51 -0.59 4.35
N ARG A 116 -45.27 -1.52 3.75
CA ARG A 116 -44.70 -2.80 3.28
C ARG A 116 -43.61 -2.61 2.25
N GLU A 117 -43.84 -1.74 1.27
CA GLU A 117 -42.88 -1.47 0.20
C GLU A 117 -41.62 -0.78 0.75
N GLU A 118 -41.79 0.24 1.61
CA GLU A 118 -40.66 0.93 2.24
C GLU A 118 -39.85 -0.02 3.12
N ARG A 119 -40.49 -0.82 3.98
CA ARG A 119 -39.79 -1.79 4.85
C ARG A 119 -39.06 -2.85 4.03
N ALA A 120 -39.64 -3.31 2.92
CA ALA A 120 -38.97 -4.26 2.02
C ALA A 120 -37.72 -3.64 1.35
N GLN A 121 -37.83 -2.40 0.85
CA GLN A 121 -36.69 -1.68 0.28
C GLN A 121 -35.59 -1.41 1.32
N GLN A 122 -35.97 -1.00 2.54
CA GLN A 122 -35.03 -0.80 3.64
C GLN A 122 -34.33 -2.10 4.04
N ALA A 123 -35.06 -3.23 4.12
CA ALA A 123 -34.48 -4.53 4.43
C ALA A 123 -33.48 -4.97 3.36
N GLU A 124 -33.81 -4.78 2.08
CA GLU A 124 -32.92 -5.09 0.96
C GLU A 124 -31.66 -4.20 0.96
N LEU A 125 -31.82 -2.89 1.23
CA LEU A 125 -30.68 -1.98 1.39
C LEU A 125 -29.77 -2.42 2.55
N HIS A 126 -30.32 -2.75 3.72
CA HIS A 126 -29.54 -3.22 4.85
C HIS A 126 -28.81 -4.54 4.54
N ARG A 127 -29.47 -5.47 3.82
CA ARG A 127 -28.85 -6.71 3.37
C ARG A 127 -27.67 -6.42 2.45
N ARG A 128 -27.87 -5.57 1.44
CA ARG A 128 -26.82 -5.18 0.47
C ARG A 128 -25.65 -4.48 1.15
N THR A 129 -25.90 -3.59 2.10
CA THR A 129 -24.85 -2.93 2.89
C THR A 129 -24.02 -3.95 3.66
N ARG A 130 -24.64 -4.90 4.36
CA ARG A 130 -23.90 -5.95 5.08
C ARG A 130 -23.04 -6.81 4.16
N THR A 131 -23.56 -7.20 2.99
CA THR A 131 -22.78 -7.96 2.00
C THR A 131 -21.57 -7.17 1.50
N LEU A 132 -21.73 -5.86 1.25
CA LEU A 132 -20.63 -4.99 0.84
C LEU A 132 -19.57 -4.82 1.94
N GLU A 133 -19.99 -4.69 3.20
CA GLU A 133 -19.09 -4.61 4.36
C GLU A 133 -18.28 -5.90 4.51
N ALA A 134 -18.94 -7.06 4.44
CA ALA A 134 -18.27 -8.37 4.51
C ALA A 134 -17.30 -8.60 3.35
N LEU A 135 -17.68 -8.21 2.12
CA LEU A 135 -16.77 -8.22 0.96
C LEU A 135 -15.56 -7.32 1.18
N HIS A 136 -15.76 -6.13 1.74
CA HIS A 136 -14.67 -5.21 2.00
C HIS A 136 -13.69 -5.77 3.04
N GLU A 137 -14.19 -6.32 4.14
CA GLU A 137 -13.40 -6.93 5.21
C GLU A 137 -12.60 -8.13 4.70
N ALA A 138 -13.26 -9.08 4.03
CA ALA A 138 -12.59 -10.25 3.44
C ALA A 138 -11.50 -9.83 2.43
N THR A 139 -11.77 -8.81 1.60
CA THR A 139 -10.78 -8.28 0.67
C THR A 139 -9.58 -7.69 1.42
N GLN A 140 -9.79 -6.96 2.52
CA GLN A 140 -8.70 -6.40 3.30
C GLN A 140 -7.82 -7.47 3.95
N ASP A 141 -8.40 -8.55 4.45
CA ASP A 141 -7.64 -9.62 5.09
C ASP A 141 -6.85 -10.44 4.08
N LEU A 142 -7.46 -10.71 2.92
CA LEU A 142 -6.77 -11.31 1.78
C LEU A 142 -5.62 -10.39 1.29
N LEU A 143 -5.79 -9.07 1.37
CA LEU A 143 -4.73 -8.11 1.07
C LEU A 143 -3.65 -7.99 2.17
N LYS A 144 -3.78 -8.58 3.35
CA LYS A 144 -2.70 -8.55 4.37
C LYS A 144 -1.82 -9.79 4.34
N THR A 145 -2.31 -10.89 3.77
CA THR A 145 -1.57 -12.15 3.76
C THR A 145 -0.35 -12.10 2.85
N THR A 146 0.69 -12.84 3.24
CA THR A 146 1.91 -13.05 2.45
C THR A 146 2.07 -14.49 2.01
N ASP A 147 1.08 -15.33 2.33
CA ASP A 147 1.09 -16.76 2.07
C ASP A 147 -0.09 -17.14 1.18
N ARG A 148 0.22 -17.96 0.18
CA ARG A 148 -0.71 -18.33 -0.88
C ARG A 148 -1.75 -19.34 -0.42
N GLU A 149 -1.41 -20.24 0.52
CA GLU A 149 -2.37 -21.20 1.09
C GLU A 149 -3.38 -20.47 1.97
N PHE A 150 -2.91 -19.61 2.87
CA PHE A 150 -3.81 -18.77 3.69
C PHE A 150 -4.69 -17.84 2.84
N ALA A 151 -4.18 -17.31 1.72
CA ALA A 151 -4.99 -16.55 0.77
C ALA A 151 -6.07 -17.42 0.10
N ALA A 152 -5.77 -18.68 -0.19
CA ALA A 152 -6.74 -19.63 -0.75
C ALA A 152 -7.80 -20.03 0.28
N GLU A 153 -7.42 -20.24 1.54
CA GLU A 153 -8.34 -20.49 2.67
C GLU A 153 -9.36 -19.36 2.80
N ALA A 154 -8.89 -18.11 2.93
CA ALA A 154 -9.77 -16.94 3.02
C ALA A 154 -10.66 -16.77 1.77
N ALA A 155 -10.17 -17.16 0.60
CA ALA A 155 -10.95 -17.12 -0.63
C ALA A 155 -12.12 -18.11 -0.64
N VAL A 156 -11.91 -19.32 -0.11
CA VAL A 156 -12.95 -20.36 0.00
C VAL A 156 -13.94 -20.02 1.10
N GLU A 157 -13.47 -19.57 2.27
CA GLU A 157 -14.31 -19.11 3.38
C GLU A 157 -15.27 -18.00 2.93
N TYR A 158 -14.79 -17.04 2.14
CA TYR A 158 -15.64 -15.98 1.58
C TYR A 158 -16.78 -16.54 0.70
N VAL A 159 -16.49 -17.54 -0.13
CA VAL A 159 -17.50 -18.16 -1.00
C VAL A 159 -18.57 -18.88 -0.17
N GLU A 160 -18.17 -19.55 0.91
CA GLU A 160 -19.07 -20.24 1.82
C GLU A 160 -19.92 -19.26 2.64
N ASP A 161 -19.28 -18.36 3.37
CA ASP A 161 -19.94 -17.55 4.40
C ASP A 161 -20.62 -16.29 3.85
N VAL A 162 -20.08 -15.70 2.78
CA VAL A 162 -20.58 -14.43 2.24
C VAL A 162 -21.40 -14.62 0.98
N LEU A 163 -20.93 -15.46 0.04
CA LEU A 163 -21.71 -15.77 -1.17
C LEU A 163 -22.78 -16.83 -0.91
N GLY A 164 -22.70 -17.57 0.19
CA GLY A 164 -23.69 -18.58 0.55
C GLY A 164 -23.60 -19.82 -0.32
N HIS A 165 -22.42 -20.10 -0.88
CA HIS A 165 -22.18 -21.29 -1.70
C HIS A 165 -21.26 -22.26 -0.94
N PRO A 166 -21.84 -23.26 -0.25
CA PRO A 166 -21.08 -24.12 0.66
C PRO A 166 -20.19 -25.13 -0.04
N LEU A 167 -20.30 -25.30 -1.36
CA LEU A 167 -19.48 -26.23 -2.13
C LEU A 167 -18.44 -25.44 -2.91
N ALA A 168 -17.26 -25.23 -2.33
CA ALA A 168 -16.17 -24.52 -2.99
C ALA A 168 -14.81 -25.17 -2.74
N ALA A 169 -13.92 -25.06 -3.72
CA ALA A 169 -12.57 -25.55 -3.61
C ALA A 169 -11.61 -24.81 -4.55
N ILE A 170 -10.34 -24.70 -4.15
CA ILE A 170 -9.26 -24.10 -4.93
C ILE A 170 -8.22 -25.15 -5.28
N TRP A 171 -7.78 -25.09 -6.54
CA TRP A 171 -6.63 -25.85 -7.03
C TRP A 171 -5.53 -24.88 -7.43
N LEU A 172 -4.29 -25.21 -7.07
CA LEU A 172 -3.12 -24.45 -7.50
C LEU A 172 -2.36 -25.23 -8.56
N TYR A 173 -1.83 -24.50 -9.54
CA TYR A 173 -1.03 -25.08 -10.61
C TYR A 173 0.39 -25.37 -10.13
N ASP A 174 0.80 -26.62 -10.28
CA ASP A 174 2.16 -27.08 -10.13
C ASP A 174 2.82 -27.17 -11.52
N GLU A 175 3.69 -26.19 -11.81
CA GLU A 175 4.44 -26.13 -13.07
C GLU A 175 5.37 -27.35 -13.26
N SER A 176 5.83 -27.99 -12.19
CA SER A 176 6.79 -29.10 -12.27
C SER A 176 6.15 -30.42 -12.71
N HIS A 177 4.87 -30.62 -12.39
CA HIS A 177 4.09 -31.79 -12.77
C HIS A 177 3.03 -31.50 -13.83
N GLU A 178 2.93 -30.25 -14.29
CA GLU A 178 1.92 -29.75 -15.25
C GLU A 178 0.49 -30.14 -14.86
N ARG A 179 0.13 -29.92 -13.58
CA ARG A 179 -1.20 -30.27 -13.06
C ARG A 179 -1.71 -29.29 -12.03
N LEU A 180 -3.01 -29.30 -11.82
CA LEU A 180 -3.72 -28.59 -10.77
C LEU A 180 -3.94 -29.54 -9.60
N ASP A 181 -3.34 -29.19 -8.46
CA ASP A 181 -3.46 -29.93 -7.21
C ASP A 181 -4.46 -29.19 -6.29
N PRO A 182 -5.45 -29.90 -5.69
CA PRO A 182 -6.38 -29.29 -4.74
C PRO A 182 -5.62 -28.87 -3.49
N ILE A 183 -5.87 -27.64 -3.02
CA ILE A 183 -5.15 -27.09 -1.86
C ILE A 183 -6.08 -26.79 -0.69
N VAL A 184 -7.29 -26.30 -0.97
CA VAL A 184 -8.27 -25.85 0.03
C VAL A 184 -9.67 -26.16 -0.49
N TRP A 185 -10.57 -26.56 0.41
CA TRP A 185 -11.97 -26.82 0.12
C TRP A 185 -12.82 -26.60 1.37
N THR A 186 -14.12 -26.40 1.19
CA THR A 186 -15.10 -26.28 2.29
C THR A 186 -15.40 -27.65 2.91
N ASP A 187 -15.88 -27.66 4.15
CA ASP A 187 -16.27 -28.90 4.85
C ASP A 187 -17.36 -29.65 4.07
N VAL A 188 -18.35 -28.93 3.52
CA VAL A 188 -19.42 -29.55 2.71
C VAL A 188 -18.85 -30.14 1.41
N ALA A 189 -17.81 -29.55 0.82
CA ALA A 189 -17.17 -30.12 -0.35
C ALA A 189 -16.42 -31.43 -0.01
N ASP A 190 -15.78 -31.50 1.15
CA ASP A 190 -15.15 -32.73 1.65
C ASP A 190 -16.18 -33.84 1.88
N GLU A 191 -17.32 -33.53 2.49
CA GLU A 191 -18.38 -34.51 2.74
C GLU A 191 -18.98 -35.10 1.45
N ILE A 192 -19.12 -34.25 0.42
CA ILE A 192 -19.79 -34.61 -0.84
C ILE A 192 -18.82 -35.25 -1.85
N VAL A 193 -17.60 -34.73 -1.97
CA VAL A 193 -16.61 -35.16 -2.95
C VAL A 193 -15.58 -36.12 -2.32
N GLY A 194 -15.14 -35.85 -1.10
CA GLY A 194 -14.12 -36.60 -0.37
C GLY A 194 -12.75 -36.49 -1.03
N ASN A 195 -12.46 -37.41 -1.96
CA ASN A 195 -11.17 -37.38 -2.66
C ASN A 195 -11.20 -36.36 -3.81
N HIS A 196 -10.81 -35.13 -3.50
CA HIS A 196 -10.71 -34.05 -4.48
C HIS A 196 -9.74 -34.43 -5.62
N PRO A 197 -10.17 -34.36 -6.90
CA PRO A 197 -9.38 -34.79 -8.04
C PRO A 197 -8.20 -33.85 -8.31
N THR A 198 -7.19 -34.35 -9.01
CA THR A 198 -6.17 -33.51 -9.67
C THR A 198 -6.51 -33.38 -11.14
N PHE A 199 -6.24 -32.22 -11.74
CA PHE A 199 -6.53 -31.96 -13.15
C PHE A 199 -5.24 -31.74 -13.93
N GLY A 200 -5.12 -32.33 -15.11
CA GLY A 200 -3.93 -32.22 -15.94
C GLY A 200 -4.27 -32.41 -17.42
N PRO A 201 -3.30 -32.28 -18.32
CA PRO A 201 -3.52 -32.38 -19.76
C PRO A 201 -4.01 -33.76 -20.20
N ASP A 202 -3.71 -34.79 -19.42
CA ASP A 202 -4.09 -36.18 -19.70
C ASP A 202 -5.51 -36.54 -19.22
N SER A 203 -6.18 -35.65 -18.47
CA SER A 203 -7.56 -35.87 -17.99
C SER A 203 -8.55 -34.93 -18.68
N SER A 204 -9.61 -35.50 -19.27
CA SER A 204 -10.75 -34.70 -19.74
C SER A 204 -11.43 -34.08 -18.52
N SER A 205 -11.36 -32.76 -18.40
CA SER A 205 -11.96 -32.01 -17.30
C SER A 205 -12.34 -30.61 -17.77
N ILE A 206 -13.57 -30.20 -17.49
CA ILE A 206 -14.05 -28.83 -17.71
C ILE A 206 -13.13 -27.84 -16.96
N SER A 207 -12.72 -28.17 -15.73
CA SER A 207 -11.83 -27.34 -14.91
C SER A 207 -10.45 -27.13 -15.55
N TRP A 208 -9.88 -28.17 -16.17
CA TRP A 208 -8.62 -28.05 -16.93
C TRP A 208 -8.79 -27.18 -18.18
N GLY A 209 -9.91 -27.33 -18.89
CA GLY A 209 -10.25 -26.49 -20.04
C GLY A 209 -10.37 -25.01 -19.68
N VAL A 210 -10.99 -24.69 -18.55
CA VAL A 210 -11.09 -23.31 -18.04
C VAL A 210 -9.75 -22.75 -17.62
N PHE A 211 -8.93 -23.54 -16.91
CA PHE A 211 -7.58 -23.11 -16.52
C PHE A 211 -6.72 -22.76 -17.74
N THR A 212 -6.72 -23.63 -18.76
CA THR A 212 -5.90 -23.44 -19.96
C THR A 212 -6.41 -22.33 -20.88
N SER A 213 -7.72 -22.14 -20.99
CA SER A 213 -8.31 -21.04 -21.77
C SER A 213 -8.22 -19.68 -21.06
N GLY A 214 -8.23 -19.68 -19.72
CA GLY A 214 -8.33 -18.46 -18.92
C GLY A 214 -9.71 -17.80 -18.95
N GLU A 215 -10.71 -18.44 -19.55
CA GLU A 215 -12.08 -17.94 -19.63
C GLU A 215 -12.97 -18.63 -18.59
N PRO A 216 -13.63 -17.89 -17.68
CA PRO A 216 -14.48 -18.52 -16.68
C PRO A 216 -15.74 -19.12 -17.31
N ALA A 217 -16.19 -20.25 -16.79
CA ALA A 217 -17.33 -21.01 -17.29
C ALA A 217 -18.43 -21.14 -16.23
N TYR A 218 -19.68 -21.14 -16.68
CA TYR A 218 -20.82 -21.59 -15.91
C TYR A 218 -21.38 -22.85 -16.60
N VAL A 219 -21.40 -23.96 -15.86
CA VAL A 219 -21.93 -25.24 -16.31
C VAL A 219 -23.30 -25.46 -15.66
N THR A 220 -24.35 -25.41 -16.47
CA THR A 220 -25.75 -25.57 -16.03
C THR A 220 -26.05 -26.99 -15.55
N ASP A 221 -25.58 -28.01 -16.26
CA ASP A 221 -25.63 -29.41 -15.78
C ASP A 221 -24.34 -30.16 -16.17
N THR A 222 -23.49 -30.46 -15.20
CA THR A 222 -22.23 -31.20 -15.38
C THR A 222 -22.48 -32.62 -15.90
N HIS A 223 -23.68 -33.19 -15.71
CA HIS A 223 -24.00 -34.52 -16.20
C HIS A 223 -24.31 -34.57 -17.70
N GLU A 224 -24.60 -33.42 -18.30
CA GLU A 224 -24.80 -33.29 -19.74
C GLU A 224 -23.50 -32.98 -20.49
N ASP A 225 -22.44 -32.60 -19.77
CA ASP A 225 -21.14 -32.25 -20.35
C ASP A 225 -20.27 -33.49 -20.60
N SER A 226 -19.71 -33.60 -21.81
CA SER A 226 -18.85 -34.71 -22.22
C SER A 226 -17.47 -34.68 -21.57
N ASP A 227 -17.02 -33.49 -21.15
CA ASP A 227 -15.68 -33.27 -20.61
C ASP A 227 -15.67 -33.34 -19.08
N ARG A 228 -16.76 -33.82 -18.46
CA ARG A 228 -16.83 -34.03 -17.01
C ARG A 228 -15.78 -35.04 -16.54
N HIS A 229 -15.08 -34.70 -15.46
CA HIS A 229 -14.02 -35.54 -14.92
C HIS A 229 -14.55 -36.82 -14.25
N ASN A 230 -15.56 -36.68 -13.39
CA ASN A 230 -16.16 -37.79 -12.64
C ASN A 230 -17.66 -37.93 -12.98
N PRO A 231 -18.06 -38.96 -13.76
CA PRO A 231 -19.44 -39.20 -14.12
C PRO A 231 -20.39 -39.48 -12.94
N ASP A 232 -19.86 -39.98 -11.83
CA ASP A 232 -20.63 -40.32 -10.63
C ASP A 232 -20.68 -39.17 -9.62
N SER A 233 -20.14 -37.99 -9.97
CA SER A 233 -20.14 -36.82 -9.09
C SER A 233 -21.57 -36.37 -8.76
N PRO A 234 -21.90 -36.13 -7.48
CA PRO A 234 -23.19 -35.58 -7.09
C PRO A 234 -23.35 -34.09 -7.44
N ILE A 235 -22.26 -33.39 -7.83
CA ILE A 235 -22.32 -32.00 -8.29
C ILE A 235 -23.04 -31.97 -9.63
N ARG A 236 -24.09 -31.14 -9.72
CA ARG A 236 -24.92 -30.97 -10.92
C ARG A 236 -24.66 -29.66 -11.62
N SER A 237 -24.39 -28.55 -10.95
CA SER A 237 -24.00 -27.30 -11.62
C SER A 237 -22.74 -26.71 -10.99
N GLU A 238 -21.98 -25.91 -11.76
CA GLU A 238 -20.67 -25.44 -11.33
C GLU A 238 -20.28 -24.09 -11.97
N LEU A 239 -19.79 -23.16 -11.16
CA LEU A 239 -19.00 -21.99 -11.59
C LEU A 239 -17.52 -22.35 -11.51
N ILE A 240 -16.81 -22.19 -12.62
CA ILE A 240 -15.39 -22.53 -12.73
C ILE A 240 -14.64 -21.26 -13.13
N LEU A 241 -13.76 -20.79 -12.26
CA LEU A 241 -13.11 -19.49 -12.40
C LEU A 241 -11.58 -19.64 -12.37
N PRO A 242 -10.87 -19.19 -13.42
CA PRO A 242 -9.41 -19.24 -13.44
C PRO A 242 -8.82 -18.16 -12.54
N LEU A 243 -7.77 -18.53 -11.82
CA LEU A 243 -6.96 -17.62 -11.00
C LEU A 243 -5.70 -17.19 -11.77
N GLY A 244 -5.86 -16.86 -13.06
CA GLY A 244 -4.75 -16.67 -13.99
C GLY A 244 -3.88 -17.92 -14.14
N ARG A 245 -2.55 -17.75 -14.21
CA ARG A 245 -1.60 -18.87 -14.28
C ARG A 245 -1.46 -19.67 -12.99
N TYR A 246 -2.10 -19.21 -11.91
CA TYR A 246 -1.88 -19.73 -10.57
C TYR A 246 -2.80 -20.90 -10.24
N GLY A 247 -3.95 -21.03 -10.88
CA GLY A 247 -4.89 -22.10 -10.54
C GLY A 247 -6.31 -21.81 -10.95
N LEU A 248 -7.25 -22.40 -10.21
CA LEU A 248 -8.68 -22.17 -10.40
C LEU A 248 -9.43 -22.28 -9.06
N ILE A 249 -10.64 -21.74 -9.05
CA ILE A 249 -11.64 -21.97 -8.00
C ILE A 249 -12.89 -22.56 -8.65
N ASN A 250 -13.41 -23.64 -8.06
CA ASN A 250 -14.70 -24.21 -8.42
C ASN A 250 -15.71 -23.93 -7.32
N ILE A 251 -16.93 -23.59 -7.73
CA ILE A 251 -18.09 -23.38 -6.86
C ILE A 251 -19.21 -24.25 -7.41
N GLY A 252 -19.63 -25.27 -6.66
CA GLY A 252 -20.57 -26.29 -7.11
C GLY A 252 -21.96 -26.20 -6.45
N SER A 253 -22.91 -26.91 -7.03
CA SER A 253 -24.21 -27.22 -6.41
C SER A 253 -24.64 -28.64 -6.79
N THR A 254 -25.37 -29.32 -5.92
CA THR A 254 -25.99 -30.62 -6.22
C THR A 254 -27.31 -30.48 -6.98
N GLU A 255 -27.78 -29.24 -7.19
CA GLU A 255 -28.92 -28.92 -8.03
C GLU A 255 -28.46 -28.46 -9.43
N PRO A 256 -29.16 -28.86 -10.51
CA PRO A 256 -28.90 -28.33 -11.83
C PRO A 256 -29.37 -26.87 -11.92
N ASP A 257 -28.69 -26.07 -12.74
CA ASP A 257 -29.02 -24.65 -13.00
C ASP A 257 -29.13 -23.78 -11.74
N ALA A 258 -28.27 -24.04 -10.73
CA ALA A 258 -28.41 -23.44 -9.40
C ALA A 258 -27.81 -22.03 -9.25
N PHE A 259 -27.21 -21.49 -10.31
CA PHE A 259 -26.51 -20.21 -10.29
C PHE A 259 -27.11 -19.27 -11.32
N ASP A 260 -27.10 -17.98 -11.03
CA ASP A 260 -27.54 -16.96 -11.99
C ASP A 260 -26.37 -16.11 -12.53
N GLU A 261 -26.68 -15.16 -13.43
CA GLU A 261 -25.68 -14.25 -13.99
C GLU A 261 -25.03 -13.35 -12.92
N SER A 262 -25.74 -13.06 -11.83
CA SER A 262 -25.24 -12.25 -10.71
C SER A 262 -24.21 -13.03 -9.89
N ASP A 263 -24.48 -14.30 -9.60
CA ASP A 263 -23.54 -15.20 -8.90
C ASP A 263 -22.21 -15.28 -9.66
N LEU A 264 -22.30 -15.51 -10.97
CA LEU A 264 -21.13 -15.55 -11.84
C LEU A 264 -20.39 -14.21 -11.88
N ALA A 265 -21.09 -13.07 -11.90
CA ALA A 265 -20.47 -11.76 -11.90
C ALA A 265 -19.70 -11.48 -10.60
N VAL A 266 -20.30 -11.79 -9.45
CA VAL A 266 -19.68 -11.60 -8.13
C VAL A 266 -18.49 -12.55 -7.96
N ALA A 267 -18.66 -13.83 -8.30
CA ALA A 267 -17.60 -14.81 -8.16
C ALA A 267 -16.41 -14.50 -9.10
N ARG A 268 -16.66 -14.00 -10.33
CA ARG A 268 -15.60 -13.50 -11.22
C ARG A 268 -14.80 -12.35 -10.61
N LEU A 269 -15.46 -11.38 -9.97
CA LEU A 269 -14.79 -10.29 -9.28
C LEU A 269 -13.92 -10.82 -8.13
N TRP A 270 -14.44 -11.79 -7.37
CA TRP A 270 -13.68 -12.42 -6.29
C TRP A 270 -12.44 -13.15 -6.81
N ALA A 271 -12.59 -14.00 -7.83
CA ALA A 271 -11.46 -14.70 -8.47
C ALA A 271 -10.39 -13.73 -8.99
N ALA A 272 -10.80 -12.58 -9.55
CA ALA A 272 -9.86 -11.53 -9.96
C ALA A 272 -9.08 -10.93 -8.78
N THR A 273 -9.75 -10.68 -7.65
CA THR A 273 -9.11 -10.20 -6.40
C THR A 273 -8.11 -11.22 -5.85
N VAL A 274 -8.49 -12.50 -5.79
CA VAL A 274 -7.59 -13.58 -5.34
C VAL A 274 -6.37 -13.68 -6.28
N THR A 275 -6.58 -13.60 -7.59
CA THR A 275 -5.50 -13.59 -8.59
C THR A 275 -4.54 -12.42 -8.35
N MET A 276 -5.06 -11.22 -8.11
CA MET A 276 -4.25 -10.03 -7.82
C MET A 276 -3.39 -10.23 -6.56
N VAL A 277 -3.91 -10.89 -5.53
CA VAL A 277 -3.14 -11.20 -4.32
C VAL A 277 -2.07 -12.24 -4.58
N PHE A 278 -2.35 -13.30 -5.35
CA PHE A 278 -1.32 -14.26 -5.76
C PHE A 278 -0.19 -13.60 -6.56
N VAL A 279 -0.52 -12.64 -7.45
CA VAL A 279 0.47 -11.83 -8.17
C VAL A 279 1.34 -11.04 -7.20
N ARG A 280 0.73 -10.38 -6.21
CA ARG A 280 1.47 -9.60 -5.22
C ARG A 280 2.41 -10.48 -4.39
N ILE A 281 1.90 -11.58 -3.84
CA ILE A 281 2.68 -12.50 -3.00
C ILE A 281 3.92 -13.01 -3.76
N GLU A 282 3.73 -13.43 -5.00
CA GLU A 282 4.84 -13.91 -5.84
C GLU A 282 5.85 -12.77 -6.13
N ARG A 283 5.37 -11.57 -6.44
CA ARG A 283 6.25 -10.42 -6.72
C ARG A 283 7.07 -10.01 -5.49
N GLU A 284 6.44 -9.96 -4.32
CA GLU A 284 7.15 -9.66 -3.07
C GLU A 284 8.19 -10.73 -2.73
N ARG A 285 7.85 -12.01 -2.94
CA ARG A 285 8.81 -13.11 -2.76
C ARG A 285 10.02 -12.96 -3.69
N GLN A 286 9.79 -12.67 -4.97
CA GLN A 286 10.87 -12.46 -5.95
C GLN A 286 11.76 -11.27 -5.60
N LEU A 287 11.15 -10.16 -5.15
CA LEU A 287 11.90 -8.98 -4.70
C LEU A 287 12.80 -9.30 -3.51
N ARG A 288 12.26 -9.96 -2.46
CA ARG A 288 13.05 -10.35 -1.28
C ARG A 288 14.22 -11.26 -1.64
N VAL A 289 14.01 -12.24 -2.54
CA VAL A 289 15.10 -13.12 -3.00
C VAL A 289 16.19 -12.32 -3.71
N ARG A 290 15.79 -11.39 -4.60
CA ARG A 290 16.74 -10.58 -5.35
C ARG A 290 17.51 -9.58 -4.47
N GLU A 291 16.86 -8.97 -3.49
CA GLU A 291 17.52 -8.12 -2.50
C GLU A 291 18.58 -8.90 -1.71
N GLN A 292 18.26 -10.14 -1.31
CA GLN A 292 19.23 -11.01 -0.62
C GLN A 292 20.40 -11.42 -1.53
N GLU A 293 20.16 -11.65 -2.83
CA GLU A 293 21.24 -11.94 -3.79
C GLU A 293 22.17 -10.74 -3.96
N VAL A 294 21.61 -9.54 -4.12
CA VAL A 294 22.39 -8.29 -4.25
C VAL A 294 23.21 -8.04 -2.98
N ALA A 295 22.60 -8.19 -1.80
CA ALA A 295 23.32 -8.03 -0.53
C ALA A 295 24.49 -9.01 -0.40
N ARG A 296 24.28 -10.29 -0.73
CA ARG A 296 25.35 -11.31 -0.69
C ARG A 296 26.48 -11.01 -1.67
N GLU A 297 26.17 -10.48 -2.84
CA GLU A 297 27.21 -10.14 -3.83
C GLU A 297 28.02 -8.92 -3.39
N ARG A 298 27.36 -7.91 -2.81
CA ARG A 298 28.04 -6.76 -2.19
C ARG A 298 29.00 -7.21 -1.08
N ASP A 299 28.52 -8.02 -0.14
CA ASP A 299 29.34 -8.50 0.99
C ASP A 299 30.58 -9.28 0.51
N ARG A 300 30.45 -10.05 -0.59
CA ARG A 300 31.60 -10.75 -1.21
C ARG A 300 32.59 -9.80 -1.86
N LEU A 301 32.13 -8.74 -2.51
CA LEU A 301 33.01 -7.73 -3.11
C LEU A 301 33.81 -7.00 -2.03
N GLU A 302 33.17 -6.66 -0.91
CA GLU A 302 33.82 -6.06 0.25
C GLU A 302 34.87 -7.01 0.87
N GLU A 303 34.52 -8.28 1.09
CA GLU A 303 35.47 -9.27 1.62
C GLU A 303 36.66 -9.47 0.68
N PHE A 304 36.40 -9.59 -0.63
CA PHE A 304 37.44 -9.76 -1.64
C PHE A 304 38.38 -8.55 -1.69
N ALA A 305 37.83 -7.33 -1.68
CA ALA A 305 38.64 -6.11 -1.67
C ALA A 305 39.52 -6.04 -0.41
N SER A 306 38.95 -6.34 0.75
CA SER A 306 39.68 -6.36 2.03
C SER A 306 40.85 -7.35 2.02
N LEU A 307 40.63 -8.58 1.55
CA LEU A 307 41.65 -9.61 1.45
C LEU A 307 42.78 -9.21 0.48
N VAL A 308 42.43 -8.77 -0.73
CA VAL A 308 43.41 -8.37 -1.75
C VAL A 308 44.27 -7.22 -1.25
N SER A 309 43.70 -6.21 -0.59
CA SER A 309 44.46 -5.06 -0.13
C SER A 309 45.38 -5.39 1.04
N HIS A 310 44.98 -6.28 1.96
CA HIS A 310 45.90 -6.78 2.98
C HIS A 310 47.10 -7.48 2.32
N ASP A 311 46.85 -8.33 1.33
CA ASP A 311 47.88 -9.10 0.64
C ASP A 311 48.79 -8.25 -0.26
N LEU A 312 48.31 -7.08 -0.74
CA LEU A 312 49.11 -6.11 -1.49
C LEU A 312 49.90 -5.15 -0.57
N ARG A 313 49.36 -4.74 0.57
CA ARG A 313 50.05 -3.87 1.54
C ARG A 313 51.31 -4.52 2.11
N SER A 314 51.24 -5.82 2.42
CA SER A 314 52.39 -6.52 3.02
C SER A 314 53.67 -6.48 2.16
N PRO A 315 53.65 -6.87 0.86
CA PRO A 315 54.83 -6.74 0.01
C PRO A 315 55.23 -5.30 -0.28
N LEU A 316 54.28 -4.36 -0.36
CA LEU A 316 54.60 -2.93 -0.52
C LEU A 316 55.38 -2.39 0.68
N ASN A 317 54.91 -2.65 1.91
CA ASN A 317 55.61 -2.26 3.14
C ASN A 317 57.03 -2.84 3.23
N VAL A 318 57.21 -4.08 2.77
CA VAL A 318 58.54 -4.70 2.70
C VAL A 318 59.43 -4.01 1.66
N ALA A 319 58.87 -3.65 0.50
CA ALA A 319 59.61 -2.94 -0.53
C ALA A 319 60.01 -1.53 -0.07
N THR A 320 59.10 -0.80 0.58
CA THR A 320 59.35 0.53 1.16
C THR A 320 60.43 0.47 2.23
N GLY A 321 60.31 -0.45 3.20
CA GLY A 321 61.34 -0.61 4.24
C GLY A 321 62.72 -1.01 3.71
N ASN A 322 62.80 -1.82 2.64
CA ASN A 322 64.06 -2.11 1.97
C ASN A 322 64.64 -0.89 1.27
N LEU A 323 63.79 -0.07 0.65
CA LEU A 323 64.20 1.16 0.00
C LEU A 323 64.75 2.18 1.01
N ASP A 324 64.11 2.31 2.17
CA ASP A 324 64.55 3.20 3.24
C ASP A 324 65.93 2.81 3.78
N MET A 325 66.19 1.50 3.96
CA MET A 325 67.53 1.01 4.34
C MET A 325 68.59 1.34 3.28
N VAL A 326 68.23 1.26 2.00
CA VAL A 326 69.14 1.60 0.89
C VAL A 326 69.40 3.11 0.86
N ARG A 327 68.37 3.95 1.07
CA ARG A 327 68.51 5.41 1.23
C ARG A 327 69.45 5.76 2.38
N GLU A 328 69.28 5.13 3.54
CA GLU A 328 70.11 5.37 4.71
C GLU A 328 71.59 5.03 4.44
N GLN A 329 71.86 3.88 3.79
CA GLN A 329 73.22 3.47 3.43
C GLN A 329 73.90 4.39 2.41
N LEU A 330 73.15 4.92 1.45
CA LEU A 330 73.68 5.79 0.40
C LEU A 330 73.82 7.26 0.87
N SER A 331 73.06 7.65 1.89
CA SER A 331 73.17 8.99 2.51
C SER A 331 74.57 9.24 3.09
N ASP A 332 75.26 8.20 3.55
CA ASP A 332 76.65 8.26 4.03
C ASP A 332 77.66 8.53 2.87
N GLU A 333 77.30 8.22 1.62
CA GLU A 333 78.15 8.36 0.43
C GLU A 333 77.91 9.66 -0.37
N HIS A 334 76.95 10.52 0.04
CA HIS A 334 76.56 11.79 -0.62
C HIS A 334 76.11 11.67 -2.09
N GLU A 335 75.63 10.51 -2.53
CA GLU A 335 75.06 10.31 -3.87
C GLU A 335 73.52 10.25 -3.78
N GLU A 336 72.86 11.37 -4.10
CA GLU A 336 71.41 11.38 -4.37
C GLU A 336 71.15 10.64 -5.68
N LEU A 337 70.56 9.45 -5.60
CA LEU A 337 70.19 8.63 -6.75
C LEU A 337 68.72 8.85 -7.09
N ALA A 338 68.46 9.59 -8.16
CA ALA A 338 67.11 9.90 -8.64
C ALA A 338 66.26 8.63 -8.91
N GLU A 339 66.90 7.50 -9.21
CA GLU A 339 66.24 6.21 -9.40
C GLU A 339 65.60 5.67 -8.11
N ILE A 340 66.19 5.93 -6.94
CA ILE A 340 65.66 5.50 -5.64
C ILE A 340 64.42 6.30 -5.28
N ASP A 341 64.45 7.62 -5.50
CA ASP A 341 63.29 8.48 -5.28
C ASP A 341 62.15 8.16 -6.25
N ALA A 342 62.47 7.76 -7.48
CA ALA A 342 61.47 7.27 -8.42
C ALA A 342 60.80 5.97 -7.95
N VAL A 343 61.55 5.04 -7.34
CA VAL A 343 60.98 3.81 -6.76
C VAL A 343 60.12 4.12 -5.54
N ALA A 344 60.54 5.06 -4.67
CA ALA A 344 59.75 5.47 -3.50
C ALA A 344 58.39 6.03 -3.92
N ARG A 345 58.38 7.01 -4.83
CA ARG A 345 57.15 7.58 -5.39
C ARG A 345 56.24 6.52 -6.01
N SER A 346 56.83 5.52 -6.68
CA SER A 346 56.05 4.42 -7.25
C SER A 346 55.43 3.49 -6.21
N LEU A 347 56.09 3.27 -5.06
CA LEU A 347 55.57 2.46 -3.95
C LEU A 347 54.46 3.20 -3.21
N GLU A 348 54.67 4.48 -2.89
CA GLU A 348 53.68 5.37 -2.29
C GLU A 348 52.42 5.44 -3.16
N ARG A 349 52.58 5.57 -4.49
CA ARG A 349 51.46 5.55 -5.43
C ARG A 349 50.69 4.23 -5.43
N MET A 350 51.39 3.10 -5.34
CA MET A 350 50.72 1.79 -5.28
C MET A 350 49.96 1.62 -3.97
N GLU A 351 50.48 2.14 -2.85
CA GLU A 351 49.79 2.12 -1.57
C GLU A 351 48.52 2.98 -1.60
N ALA A 352 48.60 4.20 -2.15
CA ALA A 352 47.45 5.07 -2.36
C ALA A 352 46.38 4.43 -3.26
N LEU A 353 46.78 3.78 -4.36
CA LEU A 353 45.84 3.05 -5.24
C LEU A 353 45.12 1.91 -4.52
N VAL A 354 45.81 1.17 -3.66
CA VAL A 354 45.23 0.07 -2.88
C VAL A 354 44.24 0.60 -1.84
N GLU A 355 44.54 1.73 -1.22
CA GLU A 355 43.65 2.40 -0.27
C GLU A 355 42.41 2.99 -0.97
N ASP A 356 42.58 3.68 -2.08
CA ASP A 356 41.49 4.21 -2.90
C ASP A 356 40.53 3.11 -3.37
N MET A 357 41.08 1.97 -3.83
CA MET A 357 40.28 0.81 -4.21
C MET A 357 39.48 0.22 -3.04
N LEU A 358 40.02 0.23 -1.82
CA LEU A 358 39.27 -0.20 -0.63
C LEU A 358 38.12 0.73 -0.31
N THR A 359 38.35 2.03 -0.40
CA THR A 359 37.31 3.02 -0.14
C THR A 359 36.18 2.88 -1.16
N LEU A 360 36.51 2.69 -2.44
CA LEU A 360 35.52 2.44 -3.49
C LEU A 360 34.79 1.10 -3.35
N ALA A 361 35.49 0.04 -2.90
CA ALA A 361 34.85 -1.26 -2.68
C ALA A 361 33.83 -1.26 -1.53
N ARG A 362 33.88 -0.25 -0.65
CA ARG A 362 32.90 -0.01 0.43
C ARG A 362 31.74 0.88 -0.02
N GLN A 363 31.57 1.09 -1.32
CA GLN A 363 30.46 1.83 -1.91
C GLN A 363 29.10 1.29 -1.41
N GLY A 364 28.27 2.17 -0.86
CA GLY A 364 26.96 1.81 -0.30
C GLY A 364 26.99 1.08 1.05
N ALA A 365 28.15 0.97 1.71
CA ALA A 365 28.21 0.57 3.12
C ALA A 365 27.71 1.76 3.97
N ALA A 366 26.62 1.53 4.71
CA ALA A 366 26.09 2.49 5.67
C ALA A 366 27.18 2.92 6.65
N ILE A 367 27.11 4.17 7.12
CA ILE A 367 27.99 4.66 8.17
C ILE A 367 27.65 3.91 9.46
N ASP A 368 28.65 3.25 10.04
CA ASP A 368 28.46 2.44 11.25
C ASP A 368 28.28 3.34 12.50
N GLU A 369 29.10 4.39 12.66
CA GLU A 369 29.05 5.32 13.79
C GLU A 369 29.39 6.75 13.30
N THR A 370 28.57 7.73 13.67
CA THR A 370 28.86 9.17 13.49
C THR A 370 29.24 9.80 14.81
N GLU A 371 30.17 10.76 14.77
CA GLU A 371 30.54 11.58 15.92
C GLU A 371 30.42 13.08 15.61
N PRO A 372 30.31 13.96 16.62
CA PRO A 372 30.38 15.40 16.41
C PRO A 372 31.75 15.81 15.86
N VAL A 373 31.78 16.48 14.71
CA VAL A 373 32.98 16.97 14.04
C VAL A 373 32.91 18.49 13.89
N SER A 374 33.98 19.21 14.23
CA SER A 374 34.18 20.62 13.87
C SER A 374 34.90 20.70 12.52
N LEU A 375 34.32 21.43 11.58
CA LEU A 375 34.88 21.67 10.25
C LEU A 375 36.25 22.35 10.34
N ALA A 376 36.40 23.34 11.22
CA ALA A 376 37.64 24.07 11.40
C ALA A 376 38.77 23.19 11.94
N GLU A 377 38.48 22.37 12.96
CA GLU A 377 39.45 21.42 13.53
C GLU A 377 39.85 20.38 12.49
N LEU A 378 38.87 19.79 11.79
CA LEU A 378 39.13 18.77 10.77
C LEU A 378 39.95 19.34 9.60
N ALA A 379 39.59 20.51 9.09
CA ALA A 379 40.31 21.15 7.98
C ALA A 379 41.76 21.45 8.37
N GLY A 380 42.00 21.91 9.60
CA GLY A 380 43.36 22.11 10.12
C GLY A 380 44.17 20.82 10.17
N GLU A 381 43.58 19.73 10.70
CA GLU A 381 44.24 18.41 10.76
C GLU A 381 44.55 17.85 9.37
N CYS A 382 43.60 17.94 8.43
CA CYS A 382 43.80 17.49 7.05
C CYS A 382 44.86 18.32 6.31
N TRP A 383 45.01 19.61 6.65
CA TRP A 383 46.02 20.45 6.03
C TRP A 383 47.43 20.10 6.49
N GLU A 384 47.61 19.66 7.74
CA GLU A 384 48.90 19.21 8.28
C GLU A 384 49.34 17.86 7.68
N SER A 385 48.42 17.05 7.16
CA SER A 385 48.72 15.73 6.57
C SER A 385 49.07 15.77 5.08
N VAL A 386 48.79 16.87 4.37
CA VAL A 386 49.08 17.06 2.94
C VAL A 386 50.38 17.85 2.76
N ASP A 387 51.21 17.47 1.77
CA ASP A 387 52.40 18.24 1.40
C ASP A 387 51.95 19.53 0.67
N THR A 388 51.96 20.64 1.41
CA THR A 388 51.34 21.90 1.00
C THR A 388 52.34 22.93 0.48
N ALA A 389 53.66 22.65 0.49
CA ALA A 389 54.71 23.57 0.06
C ALA A 389 54.54 25.02 0.58
N ALA A 390 54.12 25.97 -0.27
CA ALA A 390 53.85 27.37 0.10
C ALA A 390 52.35 27.75 0.00
N ALA A 391 51.47 26.76 -0.12
CA ALA A 391 50.03 26.92 -0.17
C ALA A 391 49.47 27.37 1.19
N GLU A 392 48.34 28.08 1.17
CA GLU A 392 47.70 28.63 2.35
C GLU A 392 46.27 28.10 2.49
N ILE A 393 45.90 27.69 3.71
CA ILE A 393 44.49 27.40 4.07
C ILE A 393 43.87 28.58 4.81
N VAL A 394 42.63 28.91 4.45
CA VAL A 394 41.79 29.85 5.18
C VAL A 394 40.49 29.17 5.60
N VAL A 395 40.26 29.07 6.90
CA VAL A 395 38.97 28.64 7.43
C VAL A 395 38.13 29.89 7.69
N ALA A 396 37.10 30.11 6.88
CA ALA A 396 36.25 31.29 6.95
C ALA A 396 35.29 31.23 8.14
N ASP A 397 34.67 30.06 8.36
CA ASP A 397 33.67 29.81 9.41
C ASP A 397 33.81 28.36 9.92
N ASP A 398 33.40 28.10 11.17
CA ASP A 398 33.34 26.74 11.73
C ASP A 398 31.89 26.21 11.75
N LEU A 399 31.74 24.91 11.44
CA LEU A 399 30.47 24.18 11.45
C LEU A 399 30.65 22.91 12.25
N ARG A 400 29.74 22.65 13.19
CA ARG A 400 29.70 21.38 13.94
C ARG A 400 28.55 20.51 13.45
N PHE A 401 28.82 19.25 13.12
CA PHE A 401 27.84 18.31 12.56
C PHE A 401 28.19 16.86 12.89
N GLN A 402 27.25 15.93 12.71
CA GLN A 402 27.50 14.49 12.85
C GLN A 402 28.10 13.92 11.57
N ALA A 403 29.24 13.24 11.67
CA ALA A 403 29.87 12.56 10.54
C ALA A 403 30.72 11.35 10.96
N ASP A 404 30.96 10.44 10.03
CA ASP A 404 32.09 9.51 10.12
C ASP A 404 33.37 10.32 9.89
N ARG A 405 34.03 10.72 10.98
CA ARG A 405 35.24 11.54 10.93
C ARG A 405 36.33 10.93 10.06
N SER A 406 36.46 9.60 10.02
CA SER A 406 37.52 8.94 9.27
C SER A 406 37.32 9.06 7.75
N ARG A 407 36.08 8.85 7.28
CA ARG A 407 35.70 9.00 5.87
C ARG A 407 35.72 10.46 5.45
N LEU A 408 35.24 11.35 6.31
CA LEU A 408 35.23 12.79 6.03
C LEU A 408 36.66 13.34 5.92
N ARG A 409 37.57 12.93 6.81
CA ARG A 409 39.00 13.29 6.71
C ARG A 409 39.57 12.91 5.35
N GLN A 410 39.31 11.67 4.90
CA GLN A 410 39.76 11.18 3.59
C GLN A 410 39.21 12.02 2.43
N ALA A 411 37.94 12.43 2.47
CA ALA A 411 37.35 13.28 1.44
C ALA A 411 38.00 14.67 1.40
N VAL A 412 38.21 15.30 2.56
CA VAL A 412 38.83 16.62 2.67
C VAL A 412 40.31 16.58 2.26
N GLU A 413 41.07 15.57 2.70
CA GLU A 413 42.46 15.35 2.29
C GLU A 413 42.58 15.19 0.76
N ASN A 414 41.64 14.47 0.12
CA ASN A 414 41.59 14.34 -1.34
C ASN A 414 41.35 15.68 -2.04
N LEU A 415 40.46 16.52 -1.51
CA LEU A 415 40.21 17.85 -2.09
C LEU A 415 41.44 18.76 -1.95
N PHE A 416 42.11 18.74 -0.80
CA PHE A 416 43.32 19.53 -0.57
C PHE A 416 44.48 19.07 -1.45
N ALA A 417 44.72 17.76 -1.54
CA ALA A 417 45.75 17.20 -2.41
C ALA A 417 45.50 17.56 -3.89
N ASN A 418 44.24 17.53 -4.34
CA ASN A 418 43.86 17.96 -5.69
C ASN A 418 44.12 19.44 -5.91
N ALA A 419 43.78 20.30 -4.94
CA ALA A 419 44.02 21.73 -5.02
C ALA A 419 45.52 22.03 -5.19
N VAL A 420 46.37 21.48 -4.32
CA VAL A 420 47.83 21.69 -4.39
C VAL A 420 48.42 21.17 -5.71
N THR A 421 48.02 19.95 -6.12
CA THR A 421 48.55 19.31 -7.33
C THR A 421 48.19 20.05 -8.61
N HIS A 422 46.97 20.61 -8.69
CA HIS A 422 46.46 21.20 -9.94
C HIS A 422 46.53 22.73 -10.01
N ALA A 423 46.46 23.43 -8.87
CA ALA A 423 46.59 24.88 -8.81
C ALA A 423 48.04 25.35 -8.57
N GLY A 424 48.90 24.47 -8.03
CA GLY A 424 50.33 24.69 -7.83
C GLY A 424 50.70 25.09 -6.39
N ASP A 425 52.01 25.17 -6.13
CA ASP A 425 52.62 25.28 -4.79
C ASP A 425 52.25 26.51 -3.96
N SER A 426 51.47 27.46 -4.49
CA SER A 426 51.04 28.68 -3.80
C SER A 426 49.52 28.89 -3.81
N VAL A 427 48.76 27.81 -4.03
CA VAL A 427 47.29 27.85 -4.02
C VAL A 427 46.76 28.31 -2.67
N ARG A 428 45.67 29.09 -2.68
CA ARG A 428 44.87 29.39 -1.50
C ARG A 428 43.63 28.51 -1.51
N VAL A 429 43.44 27.73 -0.44
CA VAL A 429 42.24 26.90 -0.23
C VAL A 429 41.41 27.51 0.89
N GLU A 430 40.14 27.78 0.61
CA GLU A 430 39.17 28.29 1.56
C GLU A 430 38.15 27.21 1.94
N VAL A 431 37.91 27.06 3.24
CA VAL A 431 36.89 26.17 3.80
C VAL A 431 35.92 27.00 4.61
N GLY A 432 34.61 26.84 4.36
CA GLY A 432 33.61 27.65 5.05
C GLY A 432 32.21 27.07 4.97
N THR A 433 31.27 27.77 5.61
CA THR A 433 29.85 27.39 5.62
C THR A 433 29.11 27.93 4.41
N LEU A 434 28.11 27.21 3.93
CA LEU A 434 27.25 27.71 2.87
C LEU A 434 26.36 28.86 3.40
N PRO A 435 26.10 29.92 2.61
CA PRO A 435 25.36 31.10 3.08
C PRO A 435 23.91 30.83 3.52
N ASP A 436 23.33 29.74 3.03
CA ASP A 436 21.99 29.25 3.39
C ASP A 436 22.00 28.39 4.66
N GLY A 437 23.18 28.07 5.21
CA GLY A 437 23.36 27.21 6.37
C GLY A 437 23.18 25.73 6.08
N ASP A 438 22.98 25.33 4.82
CA ASP A 438 22.73 23.95 4.39
C ASP A 438 24.04 23.22 4.05
N GLY A 439 25.05 23.37 4.92
CA GLY A 439 26.32 22.65 4.84
C GLY A 439 27.56 23.51 4.62
N PHE A 440 28.57 22.96 3.95
CA PHE A 440 29.91 23.55 3.86
C PHE A 440 30.53 23.43 2.47
N TYR A 441 31.60 24.17 2.22
CA TYR A 441 32.32 24.14 0.96
C TYR A 441 33.84 24.09 1.14
N VAL A 442 34.52 23.60 0.10
CA VAL A 442 35.97 23.68 -0.09
C VAL A 442 36.23 24.34 -1.45
N GLU A 443 36.95 25.46 -1.47
CA GLU A 443 37.20 26.28 -2.65
C GLU A 443 38.70 26.54 -2.82
N ASP A 444 39.24 26.32 -4.02
CA ASP A 444 40.60 26.72 -4.39
C ASP A 444 40.59 27.94 -5.33
N ASP A 445 41.70 28.68 -5.39
CA ASP A 445 41.90 29.82 -6.31
C ASP A 445 42.65 29.43 -7.61
N GLY A 446 42.60 28.15 -7.97
CA GLY A 446 43.32 27.55 -9.09
C GLY A 446 42.69 27.78 -10.47
N PRO A 447 43.07 26.98 -11.49
CA PRO A 447 42.54 27.13 -12.85
C PRO A 447 41.08 26.70 -12.98
N GLY A 448 40.54 25.99 -11.99
CA GLY A 448 39.18 25.45 -11.97
C GLY A 448 38.94 24.28 -12.93
N ILE A 449 37.73 23.75 -12.90
CA ILE A 449 37.32 22.59 -13.72
C ILE A 449 36.46 23.06 -14.91
N PRO A 450 36.87 22.77 -16.16
CA PRO A 450 36.09 23.10 -17.35
C PRO A 450 34.67 22.53 -17.31
N ALA A 451 33.68 23.33 -17.69
CA ALA A 451 32.25 22.97 -17.61
C ALA A 451 31.89 21.67 -18.36
N ASP A 452 32.58 21.40 -19.47
CA ASP A 452 32.41 20.20 -20.30
C ASP A 452 32.97 18.92 -19.68
N ARG A 453 33.73 19.02 -18.59
CA ARG A 453 34.33 17.88 -17.88
C ARG A 453 33.76 17.63 -16.50
N ARG A 454 32.92 18.53 -15.97
CA ARG A 454 32.42 18.48 -14.58
C ARG A 454 31.70 17.16 -14.25
N ASP A 455 30.83 16.70 -15.14
CA ASP A 455 30.06 15.47 -14.94
C ASP A 455 30.94 14.21 -15.00
N GLU A 456 31.97 14.21 -15.85
CA GLU A 456 32.88 13.07 -16.04
C GLU A 456 34.00 13.02 -14.97
N MET A 457 34.23 14.10 -14.21
CA MET A 457 35.32 14.15 -13.24
C MET A 457 35.09 13.27 -11.99
N PHE A 458 33.84 12.87 -11.72
CA PHE A 458 33.50 11.94 -10.65
C PHE A 458 33.55 10.47 -11.10
N ASP A 459 33.88 10.20 -12.37
CA ASP A 459 34.08 8.83 -12.86
C ASP A 459 35.42 8.25 -12.42
N ALA A 460 35.43 6.93 -12.24
CA ALA A 460 36.57 6.21 -11.69
C ALA A 460 37.74 6.20 -12.69
N GLY A 461 38.93 6.65 -12.26
CA GLY A 461 40.15 6.65 -13.06
C GLY A 461 40.33 7.89 -13.95
N VAL A 462 39.52 8.94 -13.76
CA VAL A 462 39.66 10.21 -14.48
C VAL A 462 40.59 11.14 -13.70
N SER A 463 41.76 11.45 -14.26
CA SER A 463 42.74 12.39 -13.71
C SER A 463 43.38 13.23 -14.83
N THR A 464 43.68 14.50 -14.54
CA THR A 464 44.53 15.34 -15.40
C THR A 464 46.01 15.30 -15.03
N ASP A 465 46.34 14.74 -13.86
CA ASP A 465 47.71 14.51 -13.41
C ASP A 465 48.18 13.09 -13.78
N PRO A 466 49.32 12.94 -14.49
CA PRO A 466 49.92 11.63 -14.78
C PRO A 466 50.27 10.78 -13.54
N GLU A 467 50.51 11.41 -12.39
CA GLU A 467 50.88 10.73 -11.14
C GLU A 467 49.66 10.39 -10.25
N GLY A 468 48.57 11.16 -10.36
CA GLY A 468 47.30 10.89 -9.68
C GLY A 468 46.64 9.54 -10.00
N THR A 469 45.83 9.05 -9.05
CA THR A 469 45.08 7.78 -9.16
C THR A 469 43.81 7.92 -9.99
N GLY A 470 43.23 9.13 -10.04
CA GLY A 470 41.93 9.39 -10.68
C GLY A 470 40.73 8.85 -9.90
N PHE A 471 40.92 8.46 -8.63
CA PHE A 471 39.83 8.01 -7.75
C PHE A 471 39.42 9.06 -6.72
N GLY A 472 40.26 10.08 -6.45
CA GLY A 472 40.05 11.05 -5.38
C GLY A 472 38.67 11.72 -5.40
N LEU A 473 38.25 12.32 -6.51
CA LEU A 473 36.93 12.98 -6.58
C LEU A 473 35.77 11.98 -6.49
N LYS A 474 35.95 10.75 -6.99
CA LYS A 474 34.94 9.71 -6.83
C LYS A 474 34.80 9.29 -5.37
N ILE A 475 35.90 9.20 -4.63
CA ILE A 475 35.89 8.95 -3.18
C ILE A 475 35.15 10.07 -2.45
N VAL A 476 35.37 11.33 -2.82
CA VAL A 476 34.65 12.47 -2.22
C VAL A 476 33.14 12.35 -2.44
N ALA A 477 32.70 11.98 -3.65
CA ALA A 477 31.29 11.73 -3.96
C ALA A 477 30.71 10.58 -3.14
N GLU A 478 31.42 9.44 -3.04
CA GLU A 478 31.00 8.29 -2.24
C GLU A 478 30.87 8.61 -0.75
N VAL A 479 31.77 9.44 -0.21
CA VAL A 479 31.70 9.88 1.18
C VAL A 479 30.47 10.76 1.39
N ALA A 480 30.16 11.70 0.49
CA ALA A 480 28.96 12.52 0.58
C ALA A 480 27.68 11.66 0.52
N ASP A 481 27.59 10.75 -0.46
CA ASP A 481 26.45 9.84 -0.64
C ASP A 481 26.23 8.94 0.59
N ALA A 482 27.31 8.42 1.18
CA ALA A 482 27.22 7.59 2.40
C ALA A 482 26.66 8.35 3.61
N HIS A 483 26.88 9.67 3.67
CA HIS A 483 26.32 10.57 4.69
C HIS A 483 24.91 11.09 4.34
N GLY A 484 24.39 10.75 3.15
CA GLY A 484 23.12 11.27 2.65
C GLY A 484 23.20 12.73 2.19
N TRP A 485 24.41 13.25 1.96
CA TRP A 485 24.66 14.61 1.48
C TRP A 485 24.71 14.67 -0.04
N THR A 486 24.46 15.85 -0.59
CA THR A 486 24.66 16.11 -2.01
C THR A 486 25.98 16.84 -2.23
N LEU A 487 26.81 16.35 -3.15
CA LEU A 487 28.04 17.02 -3.57
C LEU A 487 27.80 17.76 -4.88
N GLU A 488 28.05 19.08 -4.89
CA GLU A 488 27.90 19.93 -6.07
C GLU A 488 29.20 20.64 -6.41
N LEU A 489 29.48 20.79 -7.71
CA LEU A 489 30.62 21.58 -8.19
C LEU A 489 30.11 22.94 -8.69
N ALA A 490 30.38 23.98 -7.91
CA ALA A 490 29.98 25.36 -8.18
C ALA A 490 31.12 26.17 -8.83
N ASP A 491 30.76 27.34 -9.38
CA ASP A 491 31.75 28.31 -9.84
C ASP A 491 32.36 29.05 -8.63
N ALA A 492 33.68 29.01 -8.50
CA ALA A 492 34.43 29.75 -7.49
C ALA A 492 34.37 31.27 -7.72
N ALA A 493 34.39 32.06 -6.64
CA ALA A 493 34.19 33.51 -6.70
C ALA A 493 35.36 34.24 -7.38
N ASP A 494 36.57 33.74 -7.17
CA ASP A 494 37.83 34.34 -7.64
C ASP A 494 38.50 33.55 -8.79
N GLY A 495 37.78 32.55 -9.35
CA GLY A 495 38.36 31.51 -10.21
C GLY A 495 38.77 30.28 -9.37
N GLY A 496 38.83 29.10 -9.98
CA GLY A 496 39.14 27.84 -9.29
C GLY A 496 37.99 26.85 -9.24
N ALA A 497 38.10 25.83 -8.39
CA ALA A 497 37.06 24.82 -8.19
C ALA A 497 36.44 24.94 -6.78
N ARG A 498 35.11 24.88 -6.71
CA ARG A 498 34.35 24.96 -5.47
C ARG A 498 33.45 23.73 -5.31
N PHE A 499 33.73 22.93 -4.29
CA PHE A 499 32.96 21.74 -3.94
C PHE A 499 32.03 22.07 -2.77
N GLU A 500 30.73 21.93 -2.96
CA GLU A 500 29.70 22.20 -1.95
C GLU A 500 29.08 20.90 -1.46
N PHE A 501 29.09 20.67 -0.15
CA PHE A 501 28.42 19.56 0.53
C PHE A 501 27.13 20.07 1.15
N ARG A 502 25.99 19.57 0.65
CA ARG A 502 24.63 20.01 1.03
C ARG A 502 23.85 18.96 1.80
N GLY A 503 22.89 19.38 2.62
CA GLY A 503 22.12 18.48 3.50
C GLY A 503 22.84 18.12 4.79
N VAL A 504 23.84 18.91 5.19
CA VAL A 504 24.60 18.72 6.42
C VAL A 504 23.89 19.44 7.57
N GLU A 505 23.29 18.68 8.48
CA GLU A 505 22.56 19.25 9.62
C GLU A 505 23.54 19.70 10.73
N PRO A 506 23.51 20.98 11.14
CA PRO A 506 24.35 21.46 12.24
C PRO A 506 23.90 20.86 13.58
N VAL A 507 24.86 20.63 14.47
CA VAL A 507 24.64 20.21 15.85
C VAL A 507 25.00 21.38 16.77
N ASP A 508 24.09 21.76 17.67
CA ASP A 508 24.33 22.81 18.66
C ASP A 508 25.38 22.37 19.70
N ASP A 509 26.21 23.32 20.14
CA ASP A 509 27.13 23.13 21.26
C ASP A 509 26.36 23.02 22.59
N ASP A 510 26.38 21.83 23.21
CA ASP A 510 25.95 21.61 24.61
C ASP A 510 27.04 22.06 25.62
#